data_AF-A0A9W4SKK9-F1
#
_entry.id   AF-A0A9W4SKK9-F1
#
_cell.length_a   1.000
_cell.length_b   1.000
_cell.length_c   1.000
_cell.angle_alpha   90.00
_cell.angle_beta   90.00
_cell.angle_gamma   90.00
#
_symmetry.space_group_name_H-M   'P 1'
#
loop_
_entity.id
_entity.type
_entity.pdbx_description
1 polymer ?
#
loop_
_entity_poly.entity_id
_entity_poly.type
_entity_poly.pdbx_seq_one_letter_code
_entity_poly.pdbx_strand_id
1 'polypeptide(L)'
;MRIEDEITNMNDDKLTISDYITMFVDTYLLPDLNHLQGIAGHIMAIFLNIILISVRYSGYRDNPSQKENPLQDGFDEINIKCEEYIDKYSTITYVLLISSILNVIYLWWWNYRIYHFFSHKQDEPLNIPHANLVCVDLPWYARNRLGYYIHQQIYELNYDKPYEEGQKVWEICVWNPNKFCLNLLCGFSPVQVSILMLMNKDTWIPSIMLAGLLALQMYFYTDKFISLLLDKEIIFREVQHEYDTKFVKPSIFRQKKNFEIQSTPQEEIIKELLRPRLVEERRYGKFDNPWAS
;
A
#
# COMPACT_ATOMS: atom_id res chain seq x y z
N MET A 1 29.57 -39.53 17.04
CA MET A 1 29.42 -39.00 15.66
C MET A 1 27.98 -38.67 15.30
N ARG A 2 26.94 -39.42 15.69
CA ARG A 2 25.54 -39.06 15.40
C ARG A 2 24.94 -37.98 16.32
N ILE A 3 25.50 -37.80 17.52
CA ILE A 3 25.01 -36.85 18.53
C ILE A 3 25.62 -35.46 18.35
N GLU A 4 26.84 -35.37 17.80
CA GLU A 4 27.50 -34.08 17.53
C GLU A 4 26.85 -33.36 16.34
N ASP A 5 26.36 -34.10 15.33
CA ASP A 5 25.62 -33.54 14.19
C ASP A 5 24.20 -33.04 14.58
N GLU A 6 23.65 -33.55 15.68
CA GLU A 6 22.33 -33.14 16.21
C GLU A 6 22.45 -31.87 17.08
N ILE A 7 23.60 -31.69 17.74
CA ILE A 7 23.92 -30.50 18.54
C ILE A 7 24.33 -29.32 17.65
N THR A 8 24.94 -29.55 16.48
CA THR A 8 25.24 -28.49 15.52
C THR A 8 23.98 -27.98 14.81
N ASN A 9 23.03 -28.85 14.44
CA ASN A 9 21.75 -28.43 13.84
C ASN A 9 20.82 -27.65 14.81
N MET A 10 20.93 -27.86 16.12
CA MET A 10 20.17 -27.08 17.11
C MET A 10 20.71 -25.66 17.36
N ASN A 11 21.91 -25.35 16.86
CA ASN A 11 22.55 -24.04 17.07
C ASN A 11 22.26 -23.05 15.93
N ASP A 12 21.69 -23.51 14.81
CA ASP A 12 21.30 -22.70 13.64
C ASP A 12 19.90 -22.06 13.79
N ASP A 13 19.11 -22.48 14.79
CA ASP A 13 17.81 -21.87 15.15
C ASP A 13 17.94 -20.68 16.13
N LYS A 14 19.13 -20.06 16.22
CA LYS A 14 19.30 -18.83 17.01
C LYS A 14 18.69 -17.66 16.24
N LEU A 15 17.42 -17.38 16.53
CA LEU A 15 16.73 -16.14 16.12
C LEU A 15 17.70 -14.96 16.24
N THR A 16 17.99 -14.31 15.11
CA THR A 16 18.90 -13.19 15.10
C THR A 16 18.29 -12.01 15.86
N ILE A 17 19.13 -11.08 16.34
CA ILE A 17 18.64 -9.84 16.98
C ILE A 17 17.70 -9.08 16.03
N SER A 18 17.93 -9.20 14.71
CA SER A 18 17.02 -8.70 13.67
C SER A 18 15.62 -9.29 13.81
N ASP A 19 15.49 -10.60 14.00
CA ASP A 19 14.21 -11.29 14.15
C ASP A 19 13.47 -10.88 15.43
N TYR A 20 14.20 -10.61 16.51
CA TYR A 20 13.61 -10.04 17.73
C TYR A 20 13.14 -8.61 17.55
N ILE A 21 13.90 -7.78 16.82
CA ILE A 21 13.53 -6.40 16.54
C ILE A 21 12.32 -6.37 15.61
N THR A 22 12.28 -7.19 14.55
CA THR A 22 11.11 -7.28 13.66
C THR A 22 9.90 -7.81 14.40
N MET A 23 10.05 -8.86 15.21
CA MET A 23 8.97 -9.37 16.07
C MET A 23 8.46 -8.30 17.03
N PHE A 24 9.34 -7.52 17.67
CA PHE A 24 8.96 -6.44 18.56
C PHE A 24 8.23 -5.30 17.83
N VAL A 25 8.78 -4.89 16.68
CA VAL A 25 8.20 -3.83 15.84
C VAL A 25 6.81 -4.24 15.34
N ASP A 26 6.66 -5.45 14.80
CA ASP A 26 5.41 -5.94 14.23
C ASP A 26 4.37 -6.24 15.30
N THR A 27 4.78 -6.74 16.48
CA THR A 27 3.86 -7.16 17.55
C THR A 27 3.39 -5.98 18.40
N TYR A 28 4.28 -5.05 18.73
CA TYR A 28 3.97 -4.00 19.71
C TYR A 28 3.86 -2.61 19.08
N LEU A 29 4.71 -2.27 18.12
CA LEU A 29 4.81 -0.91 17.58
C LEU A 29 3.83 -0.66 16.43
N LEU A 30 3.71 -1.62 15.51
CA LEU A 30 2.87 -1.49 14.32
C LEU A 30 1.37 -1.36 14.64
N PRO A 31 0.79 -2.17 15.55
CA PRO A 31 -0.64 -2.08 15.89
C PRO A 31 -0.98 -0.75 16.58
N ASP A 32 -0.12 -0.31 17.49
CA ASP A 32 -0.30 0.94 18.25
C ASP A 32 -0.16 2.17 17.35
N LEU A 33 0.82 2.17 16.44
CA LEU A 33 0.97 3.24 15.45
C LEU A 33 -0.25 3.35 14.53
N ASN A 34 -0.81 2.21 14.10
CA ASN A 34 -2.01 2.20 13.27
C ASN A 34 -3.26 2.73 14.02
N HIS A 35 -3.37 2.44 15.31
CA HIS A 35 -4.43 2.98 16.15
C HIS A 35 -4.27 4.48 16.37
N LEU A 36 -3.05 4.94 16.68
CA LEU A 36 -2.70 6.35 16.80
C LEU A 36 -2.99 7.13 15.51
N GLN A 37 -2.63 6.57 14.35
CA GLN A 37 -2.96 7.16 13.04
C GLN A 37 -4.47 7.33 12.86
N GLY A 38 -5.27 6.37 13.32
CA GLY A 38 -6.73 6.46 13.29
C GLY A 38 -7.27 7.61 14.14
N ILE A 39 -6.79 7.72 15.39
CA ILE A 39 -7.17 8.81 16.31
C ILE A 39 -6.74 10.17 15.76
N ALA A 40 -5.50 10.28 15.29
CA ALA A 40 -4.97 11.51 14.71
C ALA A 40 -5.80 11.98 13.51
N GLY A 41 -6.30 11.05 12.69
CA GLY A 41 -7.20 11.35 11.57
C GLY A 41 -8.50 12.01 12.02
N HIS A 42 -9.14 11.49 13.08
CA HIS A 42 -10.35 12.09 13.64
C HIS A 42 -10.11 13.46 14.27
N ILE A 43 -9.02 13.62 15.03
CA ILE A 43 -8.66 14.91 15.64
C ILE A 43 -8.44 15.96 14.56
N MET A 44 -7.69 15.63 13.51
CA MET A 44 -7.43 16.54 12.40
C MET A 44 -8.71 16.91 11.66
N ALA A 45 -9.63 15.96 11.44
CA ALA A 45 -10.92 16.24 10.81
C ALA A 45 -11.76 17.20 11.66
N ILE A 46 -11.84 16.99 12.97
CA ILE A 46 -12.57 17.89 13.88
C ILE A 46 -11.95 19.29 13.84
N PHE A 47 -10.62 19.38 13.90
CA PHE A 47 -9.90 20.64 13.82
C PHE A 47 -10.19 21.41 12.52
N LEU A 48 -10.13 20.73 11.37
CA LEU A 48 -10.46 21.35 10.07
C LEU A 48 -11.92 21.80 9.99
N ASN A 49 -12.86 21.05 10.56
CA ASN A 49 -14.26 21.46 10.65
C ASN A 49 -14.44 22.68 11.54
N ILE A 50 -13.74 22.77 12.68
CA ILE A 50 -13.76 23.94 13.56
C ILE A 50 -13.27 25.17 12.80
N ILE A 51 -12.16 25.05 12.04
CA ILE A 51 -11.66 26.15 11.20
C ILE A 51 -12.72 26.55 10.17
N LEU A 52 -13.31 25.59 9.46
CA LEU A 52 -14.31 25.86 8.43
C LEU A 52 -15.54 26.60 8.99
N ILE A 53 -16.08 26.12 10.12
CA ILE A 53 -17.21 26.75 10.81
C ILE A 53 -16.81 28.14 11.31
N SER A 54 -15.60 28.30 11.86
CA SER A 54 -15.11 29.60 12.35
C SER A 54 -14.98 30.62 11.22
N VAL A 55 -14.44 30.22 10.06
CA VAL A 55 -14.33 31.07 8.86
C VAL A 55 -15.71 31.49 8.37
N ARG A 56 -16.67 30.57 8.30
CA ARG A 56 -18.04 30.88 7.86
C ARG A 56 -18.80 31.75 8.87
N TYR A 57 -18.64 31.48 10.16
CA TYR A 57 -19.23 32.29 11.22
C TYR A 57 -18.69 33.73 11.21
N SER A 58 -17.37 33.89 11.04
CA SER A 58 -16.73 35.21 10.90
C SER A 58 -17.23 35.95 9.66
N GLY A 59 -17.30 35.26 8.51
CA GLY A 59 -17.84 35.84 7.28
C GLY A 59 -19.32 36.22 7.37
N TYR A 60 -20.12 35.47 8.13
CA TYR A 60 -21.53 35.82 8.39
C TYR A 60 -21.68 37.05 9.29
N ARG A 61 -20.90 37.12 10.39
CA ARG A 61 -20.94 38.24 11.35
C ARG A 61 -20.52 39.57 10.74
N ASP A 62 -19.51 39.55 9.88
CA ASP A 62 -18.88 40.75 9.35
C ASP A 62 -19.55 41.28 8.07
N ASN A 63 -20.59 40.61 7.57
CA ASN A 63 -21.24 40.97 6.31
C ASN A 63 -21.95 42.34 6.41
N PRO A 64 -21.43 43.40 5.75
CA PRO A 64 -21.95 44.76 5.91
C PRO A 64 -23.31 44.96 5.24
N SER A 65 -23.74 44.06 4.34
CA SER A 65 -25.06 44.09 3.69
C SER A 65 -26.23 43.92 4.67
N GLN A 66 -26.01 43.35 5.85
CA GLN A 66 -27.01 43.25 6.92
C GLN A 66 -26.96 44.39 7.95
N LYS A 67 -25.95 45.26 7.92
CA LYS A 67 -25.91 46.45 8.80
C LYS A 67 -26.72 47.57 8.15
N GLU A 68 -27.99 47.67 8.55
CA GLU A 68 -28.93 48.66 8.05
C GLU A 68 -28.47 50.11 8.34
N ASN A 69 -28.41 50.93 7.27
CA ASN A 69 -28.69 52.37 7.13
C ASN A 69 -27.73 53.06 6.12
N PRO A 70 -27.94 52.89 4.80
CA PRO A 70 -27.19 53.65 3.80
C PRO A 70 -27.80 55.04 3.64
N LEU A 71 -27.17 56.05 4.24
CA LEU A 71 -27.27 57.41 3.70
C LEU A 71 -26.41 57.45 2.42
N GLN A 72 -26.99 58.06 1.38
CA GLN A 72 -26.76 57.91 -0.05
C GLN A 72 -25.32 58.15 -0.60
N ASP A 73 -24.30 58.35 0.24
CA ASP A 73 -22.94 58.73 -0.21
C ASP A 73 -21.88 57.61 -0.09
N GLY A 74 -22.25 56.42 0.42
CA GLY A 74 -21.29 55.35 0.77
C GLY A 74 -21.30 54.07 -0.08
N PHE A 75 -22.05 54.01 -1.19
CA PHE A 75 -22.23 52.77 -1.95
C PHE A 75 -20.93 52.20 -2.52
N ASP A 76 -20.03 53.05 -3.03
CA ASP A 76 -18.74 52.61 -3.57
C ASP A 76 -17.81 52.11 -2.45
N GLU A 77 -17.81 52.77 -1.29
CA GLU A 77 -17.01 52.33 -0.13
C GLU A 77 -17.54 51.02 0.49
N ILE A 78 -18.85 50.82 0.47
CA ILE A 78 -19.49 49.56 0.90
C ILE A 78 -19.17 48.43 -0.08
N ASN A 79 -19.24 48.68 -1.39
CA ASN A 79 -18.89 47.68 -2.40
C ASN A 79 -17.42 47.27 -2.34
N ILE A 80 -16.50 48.23 -2.21
CA ILE A 80 -15.06 47.96 -2.08
C ILE A 80 -14.78 47.13 -0.82
N LYS A 81 -15.39 47.49 0.33
CA LYS A 81 -15.26 46.70 1.57
C LYS A 81 -15.87 45.30 1.41
N CYS A 82 -17.07 45.17 0.86
CA CYS A 82 -17.70 43.87 0.58
C CYS A 82 -16.80 42.96 -0.27
N GLU A 83 -16.22 43.50 -1.34
CA GLU A 83 -15.37 42.76 -2.27
C GLU A 83 -14.09 42.27 -1.57
N GLU A 84 -13.42 43.13 -0.79
CA GLU A 84 -12.25 42.75 0.01
C GLU A 84 -12.58 41.71 1.10
N TYR A 85 -13.74 41.82 1.75
CA TYR A 85 -14.19 40.86 2.78
C TYR A 85 -14.56 39.49 2.20
N ILE A 86 -15.29 39.48 1.08
CA ILE A 86 -15.64 38.24 0.36
C ILE A 86 -14.35 37.55 -0.07
N ASP A 87 -13.36 38.28 -0.57
CA ASP A 87 -12.11 37.71 -1.08
C ASP A 87 -11.26 37.03 0.02
N LYS A 88 -11.18 37.66 1.21
CA LYS A 88 -10.40 37.13 2.35
C LYS A 88 -10.92 35.79 2.89
N TYR A 89 -12.21 35.69 3.19
CA TYR A 89 -12.79 34.46 3.76
C TYR A 89 -13.03 33.38 2.69
N SER A 90 -13.23 33.79 1.43
CA SER A 90 -13.35 32.89 0.29
C SER A 90 -12.04 32.16 -0.01
N THR A 91 -10.90 32.87 0.04
CA THR A 91 -9.56 32.29 -0.17
C THR A 91 -9.28 31.12 0.79
N ILE A 92 -9.55 31.29 2.08
CA ILE A 92 -9.35 30.22 3.09
C ILE A 92 -10.25 29.02 2.82
N THR A 93 -11.50 29.28 2.43
CA THR A 93 -12.47 28.22 2.10
C THR A 93 -12.02 27.41 0.87
N TYR A 94 -11.49 28.07 -0.15
CA TYR A 94 -10.92 27.38 -1.32
C TYR A 94 -9.67 26.57 -0.98
N VAL A 95 -8.78 27.07 -0.11
CA VAL A 95 -7.62 26.30 0.35
C VAL A 95 -8.05 25.02 1.08
N LEU A 96 -9.06 25.13 1.94
CA LEU A 96 -9.65 23.98 2.64
C LEU A 96 -10.29 22.98 1.66
N LEU A 97 -11.00 23.48 0.64
CA LEU A 97 -11.57 22.65 -0.41
C LEU A 97 -10.48 21.91 -1.20
N ILE A 98 -9.45 22.61 -1.65
CA ILE A 98 -8.32 22.01 -2.37
C ILE A 98 -7.63 20.95 -1.51
N SER A 99 -7.40 21.22 -0.23
CA SER A 99 -6.81 20.25 0.70
C SER A 99 -7.66 18.98 0.82
N SER A 100 -8.99 19.11 0.90
CA SER A 100 -9.90 17.96 0.95
C SER A 100 -9.90 17.16 -0.36
N ILE A 101 -9.83 17.83 -1.51
CA ILE A 101 -9.74 17.19 -2.83
C ILE A 101 -8.41 16.45 -2.97
N LEU A 102 -7.30 17.04 -2.51
CA LEU A 102 -5.99 16.40 -2.52
C LEU A 102 -5.99 15.13 -1.65
N ASN A 103 -6.69 15.13 -0.51
CA ASN A 103 -6.84 13.92 0.31
C ASN A 103 -7.62 12.81 -0.42
N VAL A 104 -8.68 13.17 -1.15
CA VAL A 104 -9.43 12.22 -2.00
C VAL A 104 -8.52 11.65 -3.08
N ILE A 105 -7.81 12.51 -3.82
CA ILE A 105 -6.90 12.10 -4.90
C ILE A 105 -5.80 11.19 -4.33
N TYR A 106 -5.22 11.54 -3.19
CA TYR A 106 -4.21 10.73 -2.53
C TYR A 106 -4.74 9.33 -2.16
N LEU A 107 -5.93 9.24 -1.58
CA LEU A 107 -6.57 7.97 -1.27
C LEU A 107 -6.87 7.14 -2.51
N TRP A 108 -7.34 7.77 -3.58
CA TRP A 108 -7.76 7.07 -4.79
C TRP A 108 -6.62 6.65 -5.70
N TRP A 109 -5.54 7.43 -5.78
CA TRP A 109 -4.49 7.22 -6.77
C TRP A 109 -3.24 6.56 -6.20
N TRP A 110 -2.90 6.85 -4.94
CA TRP A 110 -1.58 6.51 -4.39
C TRP A 110 -1.58 5.28 -3.47
N ASN A 111 -2.73 4.93 -2.89
CA ASN A 111 -2.81 3.88 -1.88
C ASN A 111 -3.22 2.53 -2.46
N TYR A 112 -2.31 1.93 -3.25
CA TYR A 112 -2.45 0.56 -3.73
C TYR A 112 -1.32 -0.32 -3.17
N ARG A 113 -1.65 -1.57 -2.86
CA ARG A 113 -0.68 -2.60 -2.52
C ARG A 113 -0.71 -3.71 -3.55
N ILE A 114 0.48 -4.17 -3.88
CA ILE A 114 0.72 -5.22 -4.85
C ILE A 114 0.88 -6.54 -4.09
N TYR A 115 0.09 -7.55 -4.45
CA TYR A 115 0.19 -8.91 -3.93
C TYR A 115 0.60 -9.86 -5.05
N HIS A 116 1.49 -10.80 -4.72
CA HIS A 116 2.03 -11.79 -5.65
C HIS A 116 1.64 -13.20 -5.21
N PHE A 117 1.07 -13.99 -6.12
CA PHE A 117 0.65 -15.38 -5.87
C PHE A 117 1.57 -16.37 -6.57
N PHE A 118 2.32 -17.13 -5.78
CA PHE A 118 3.40 -17.99 -6.28
C PHE A 118 2.96 -19.44 -6.52
N SER A 119 1.87 -19.88 -5.88
CA SER A 119 1.42 -21.28 -5.94
C SER A 119 0.31 -21.52 -6.96
N HIS A 120 -0.28 -20.47 -7.54
CA HIS A 120 -1.37 -20.60 -8.50
C HIS A 120 -0.86 -21.12 -9.85
N LYS A 121 -1.60 -22.06 -10.47
CA LYS A 121 -1.22 -22.63 -11.77
C LYS A 121 -1.31 -21.57 -12.86
N GLN A 122 -0.31 -21.52 -13.75
CA GLN A 122 -0.25 -20.52 -14.83
C GLN A 122 -1.35 -20.70 -15.88
N ASP A 123 -1.90 -21.91 -16.01
CA ASP A 123 -2.85 -22.28 -17.05
C ASP A 123 -4.32 -21.99 -16.67
N GLU A 124 -4.59 -21.65 -15.41
CA GLU A 124 -5.93 -21.32 -14.92
C GLU A 124 -6.02 -19.80 -14.72
N PRO A 125 -6.82 -19.07 -15.52
CA PRO A 125 -6.98 -17.64 -15.31
C PRO A 125 -7.71 -17.42 -13.98
N LEU A 126 -7.08 -16.65 -13.08
CA LEU A 126 -7.78 -16.14 -11.91
C LEU A 126 -9.01 -15.36 -12.37
N ASN A 127 -10.19 -15.76 -11.88
CA ASN A 127 -11.46 -15.10 -12.19
C ASN A 127 -11.56 -13.75 -11.45
N ILE A 128 -10.62 -12.85 -11.75
CA ILE A 128 -10.43 -11.57 -11.09
C ILE A 128 -10.19 -10.54 -12.19
N PRO A 129 -11.02 -9.49 -12.28
CA PRO A 129 -10.92 -8.49 -13.34
C PRO A 129 -9.63 -7.66 -13.29
N HIS A 130 -8.87 -7.72 -12.19
CA HIS A 130 -7.64 -6.96 -11.96
C HIS A 130 -6.40 -7.83 -11.74
N ALA A 131 -6.46 -9.12 -12.08
CA ALA A 131 -5.28 -9.99 -12.04
C ALA A 131 -4.46 -9.85 -13.32
N ASN A 132 -3.18 -9.52 -13.17
CA ASN A 132 -2.22 -9.48 -14.27
C ASN A 132 -1.17 -10.57 -14.08
N LEU A 133 -0.83 -11.28 -15.14
CA LEU A 133 0.29 -12.22 -15.11
C LEU A 133 1.59 -11.43 -15.37
N VAL A 134 2.44 -11.34 -14.36
CA VAL A 134 3.68 -10.55 -14.41
C VAL A 134 4.87 -11.48 -14.21
N CYS A 135 5.93 -11.31 -15.01
CA CYS A 135 7.20 -11.98 -14.75
C CYS A 135 7.89 -11.31 -13.56
N VAL A 136 8.29 -12.09 -12.56
CA VAL A 136 9.09 -11.57 -11.45
C VAL A 136 10.52 -11.36 -11.93
N ASP A 137 10.76 -10.15 -12.43
CA ASP A 137 12.09 -9.59 -12.62
C ASP A 137 12.44 -8.74 -11.38
N LEU A 138 13.71 -8.34 -11.26
CA LEU A 138 14.21 -7.47 -10.18
C LEU A 138 13.21 -6.35 -9.82
N PRO A 139 12.97 -6.09 -8.52
CA PRO A 139 11.95 -5.13 -8.09
C PRO A 139 12.21 -3.75 -8.70
N TRP A 140 11.15 -2.95 -8.91
CA TRP A 140 11.22 -1.70 -9.69
C TRP A 140 12.32 -0.73 -9.20
N TYR A 141 12.61 -0.70 -7.90
CA TYR A 141 13.67 0.12 -7.32
C TYR A 141 15.08 -0.37 -7.68
N ALA A 142 15.25 -1.68 -7.93
CA ALA A 142 16.50 -2.33 -8.31
C ALA A 142 16.77 -2.31 -9.83
N ARG A 143 15.85 -1.77 -10.65
CA ARG A 143 16.05 -1.61 -12.10
C ARG A 143 17.11 -0.55 -12.44
N ASN A 144 17.38 0.38 -11.52
CA ASN A 144 18.43 1.38 -11.68
C ASN A 144 19.75 0.89 -11.07
N ARG A 145 20.89 1.33 -11.62
CA ARG A 145 22.25 0.90 -11.21
C ARG A 145 22.49 1.00 -9.70
N LEU A 146 22.10 2.10 -9.06
CA LEU A 146 22.22 2.26 -7.60
C LEU A 146 21.32 1.30 -6.83
N GLY A 147 20.07 1.15 -7.26
CA GLY A 147 19.13 0.22 -6.65
C GLY A 147 19.60 -1.23 -6.75
N TYR A 148 20.22 -1.61 -7.86
CA TYR A 148 20.83 -2.92 -8.04
C TYR A 148 21.93 -3.18 -7.01
N TYR A 149 22.86 -2.24 -6.82
CA TYR A 149 23.93 -2.38 -5.81
C TYR A 149 23.39 -2.44 -4.37
N ILE A 150 22.38 -1.62 -4.05
CA ILE A 150 21.74 -1.63 -2.72
C ILE A 150 21.02 -2.96 -2.51
N HIS A 151 20.31 -3.46 -3.52
CA HIS A 151 19.64 -4.75 -3.48
C HIS A 151 20.65 -5.89 -3.28
N GLN A 152 21.76 -5.88 -4.01
CA GLN A 152 22.82 -6.88 -3.93
C GLN A 152 23.48 -6.90 -2.54
N GLN A 153 23.82 -5.74 -1.98
CA GLN A 153 24.51 -5.63 -0.69
C GLN A 153 23.62 -5.96 0.50
N ILE A 154 22.34 -5.60 0.46
CA ILE A 154 21.44 -5.69 1.61
C ILE A 154 20.64 -7.01 1.62
N TYR A 155 20.26 -7.54 0.45
CA TYR A 155 19.32 -8.66 0.37
C TYR A 155 19.94 -10.01 0.01
N GLU A 156 21.10 -10.06 -0.68
CA GLU A 156 21.70 -11.36 -1.07
C GLU A 156 22.45 -12.07 0.07
N LEU A 157 22.79 -11.38 1.17
CA LEU A 157 23.57 -11.98 2.24
C LEU A 157 22.76 -12.87 3.21
N ASN A 158 21.41 -12.81 3.19
CA ASN A 158 20.58 -13.48 4.21
C ASN A 158 19.25 -14.09 3.70
N TYR A 159 18.95 -14.08 2.40
CA TYR A 159 17.64 -14.53 1.91
C TYR A 159 17.74 -15.69 0.91
N ASP A 160 17.18 -16.85 1.27
CA ASP A 160 16.80 -17.88 0.30
C ASP A 160 15.74 -17.27 -0.62
N LYS A 161 16.09 -17.04 -1.90
CA LYS A 161 15.15 -16.52 -2.90
C LYS A 161 14.03 -17.57 -3.09
N PRO A 162 12.77 -17.27 -2.74
CA PRO A 162 11.68 -18.25 -2.86
C PRO A 162 11.17 -18.39 -4.31
N TYR A 163 11.77 -17.71 -5.27
CA TYR A 163 11.39 -17.67 -6.67
C TYR A 163 12.60 -17.70 -7.60
N GLU A 164 12.42 -18.25 -8.79
CA GLU A 164 13.42 -18.18 -9.87
C GLU A 164 13.22 -16.92 -10.71
N GLU A 165 14.31 -16.30 -11.16
CA GLU A 165 14.25 -15.12 -12.04
C GLU A 165 13.53 -15.46 -13.35
N GLY A 166 12.57 -14.62 -13.75
CA GLY A 166 11.72 -14.86 -14.93
C GLY A 166 10.51 -15.77 -14.69
N GLN A 167 10.25 -16.19 -13.45
CA GLN A 167 9.03 -16.91 -13.09
C GLN A 167 7.80 -16.01 -13.29
N LYS A 168 6.82 -16.50 -14.06
CA LYS A 168 5.51 -15.84 -14.21
C LYS A 168 4.66 -16.07 -12.97
N VAL A 169 4.25 -14.98 -12.35
CA VAL A 169 3.49 -14.93 -11.09
C VAL A 169 2.29 -14.03 -11.30
N TRP A 170 1.17 -14.38 -10.68
CA TRP A 170 -0.02 -13.53 -10.74
C TRP A 170 0.12 -12.36 -9.76
N GLU A 171 -0.10 -11.15 -10.26
CA GLU A 171 -0.07 -9.90 -9.52
C GLU A 171 -1.48 -9.34 -9.38
N ILE A 172 -1.85 -8.92 -8.18
CA ILE A 172 -3.09 -8.18 -7.92
C ILE A 172 -2.76 -6.88 -7.19
N CYS A 173 -3.26 -5.77 -7.75
CA CYS A 173 -3.24 -4.46 -7.12
C CYS A 173 -4.52 -4.26 -6.30
N VAL A 174 -4.39 -4.30 -4.98
CA VAL A 174 -5.52 -4.09 -4.06
C VAL A 174 -5.41 -2.74 -3.40
N TRP A 175 -6.52 -2.01 -3.40
CA TRP A 175 -6.62 -0.72 -2.72
C TRP A 175 -6.38 -0.91 -1.21
N ASN A 176 -5.47 -0.15 -0.61
CA ASN A 176 -5.21 -0.25 0.82
C ASN A 176 -5.15 1.14 1.47
N PRO A 177 -6.30 1.71 1.84
CA PRO A 177 -6.35 3.07 2.35
C PRO A 177 -5.64 3.19 3.70
N ASN A 178 -4.83 4.24 3.85
CA ASN A 178 -4.28 4.62 5.14
C ASN A 178 -5.42 5.03 6.09
N LYS A 179 -5.44 4.46 7.31
CA LYS A 179 -6.45 4.75 8.35
C LYS A 179 -6.55 6.25 8.65
N PHE A 180 -5.42 6.96 8.69
CA PHE A 180 -5.40 8.40 8.91
C PHE A 180 -6.18 9.15 7.83
N CYS A 181 -5.82 8.97 6.57
CA CYS A 181 -6.44 9.65 5.43
C CYS A 181 -7.91 9.26 5.28
N LEU A 182 -8.25 8.00 5.54
CA LEU A 182 -9.63 7.50 5.48
C LEU A 182 -10.51 8.18 6.54
N ASN A 183 -10.05 8.24 7.78
CA ASN A 183 -10.76 8.92 8.85
C ASN A 183 -10.86 10.42 8.60
N LEU A 184 -9.81 11.03 8.04
CA LEU A 184 -9.81 12.43 7.63
C LEU A 184 -10.84 12.68 6.51
N LEU A 185 -10.95 11.80 5.52
CA LEU A 185 -11.93 11.90 4.45
C LEU A 185 -13.37 11.74 4.95
N CYS A 186 -13.60 10.81 5.88
CA CYS A 186 -14.91 10.58 6.49
C CYS A 186 -15.36 11.79 7.32
N GLY A 187 -14.45 12.37 8.10
CA GLY A 187 -14.76 13.52 8.95
C GLY A 187 -14.71 14.87 8.22
N PHE A 188 -13.93 15.00 7.14
CA PHE A 188 -13.74 16.24 6.37
C PHE A 188 -13.75 15.93 4.86
N SER A 189 -14.95 15.84 4.30
CA SER A 189 -15.16 15.56 2.87
C SER A 189 -15.24 16.86 2.05
N PRO A 190 -14.75 16.87 0.79
CA PRO A 190 -14.95 18.01 -0.12
C PRO A 190 -16.41 18.40 -0.28
N VAL A 191 -17.34 17.45 -0.21
CA VAL A 191 -18.78 17.74 -0.33
C VAL A 191 -19.29 18.52 0.88
N GLN A 192 -18.77 18.28 2.09
CA GLN A 192 -19.14 19.07 3.27
C GLN A 192 -18.71 20.54 3.11
N VAL A 193 -17.51 20.77 2.57
CA VAL A 193 -17.02 22.11 2.25
C VAL A 193 -17.88 22.75 1.17
N SER A 194 -18.22 22.01 0.10
CA SER A 194 -19.12 22.48 -0.96
C SER A 194 -20.51 22.82 -0.44
N ILE A 195 -21.10 22.01 0.44
CA ILE A 195 -22.39 22.30 1.08
C ILE A 195 -22.32 23.64 1.79
N LEU A 196 -21.33 23.84 2.66
CA LEU A 196 -21.22 25.08 3.43
C LEU A 196 -20.90 26.31 2.57
N MET A 197 -20.21 26.13 1.44
CA MET A 197 -19.92 27.18 0.47
C MET A 197 -21.17 27.58 -0.34
N LEU A 198 -21.95 26.61 -0.80
CA LEU A 198 -23.13 26.83 -1.65
C LEU A 198 -24.41 27.13 -0.85
N MET A 199 -24.38 26.99 0.47
CA MET A 199 -25.49 27.32 1.36
C MET A 199 -25.67 28.84 1.48
N ASN A 200 -26.24 29.46 0.43
CA ASN A 200 -26.79 30.81 0.44
C ASN A 200 -28.31 30.73 0.24
N LYS A 201 -29.06 31.66 0.86
CA LYS A 201 -30.47 31.46 1.24
C LYS A 201 -31.51 31.38 0.10
N ASP A 202 -31.19 31.72 -1.15
CA ASP A 202 -32.25 32.11 -2.09
C ASP A 202 -32.24 31.39 -3.45
N THR A 203 -31.65 30.20 -3.58
CA THR A 203 -31.64 29.50 -4.88
C THR A 203 -31.84 27.99 -4.75
N TRP A 204 -32.85 27.45 -5.43
CA TRP A 204 -33.16 26.01 -5.45
C TRP A 204 -32.14 25.19 -6.27
N ILE A 205 -31.49 25.83 -7.25
CA ILE A 205 -30.49 25.24 -8.15
C ILE A 205 -29.26 24.66 -7.39
N PRO A 206 -28.56 25.42 -6.52
CA PRO A 206 -27.43 24.88 -5.75
C PRO A 206 -27.86 23.76 -4.79
N SER A 207 -29.07 23.79 -4.25
CA SER A 207 -29.58 22.69 -3.40
C SER A 207 -29.70 21.37 -4.15
N ILE A 208 -30.21 21.38 -5.39
CA ILE A 208 -30.26 20.18 -6.24
C ILE A 208 -28.85 19.70 -6.59
N MET A 209 -27.95 20.63 -6.93
CA MET A 209 -26.56 20.30 -7.25
C MET A 209 -25.82 19.67 -6.06
N LEU A 210 -26.05 20.19 -4.84
CA LEU A 210 -25.51 19.63 -3.60
C LEU A 210 -26.05 18.23 -3.30
N ALA A 211 -27.35 18.01 -3.48
CA ALA A 211 -27.95 16.68 -3.33
C ALA A 211 -27.35 15.68 -4.33
N GLY A 212 -27.14 16.10 -5.57
CA GLY A 212 -26.47 15.31 -6.60
C GLY A 212 -25.02 14.97 -6.25
N LEU A 213 -24.24 15.95 -5.76
CA LEU A 213 -22.86 15.75 -5.33
C LEU A 213 -22.75 14.77 -4.16
N LEU A 214 -23.66 14.86 -3.19
CA LEU A 214 -23.71 13.94 -2.06
C LEU A 214 -24.04 12.51 -2.52
N ALA A 215 -25.04 12.35 -3.39
CA ALA A 215 -25.40 11.04 -3.94
C ALA A 215 -24.25 10.41 -4.74
N LEU A 216 -23.58 11.22 -5.57
CA LEU A 216 -22.41 10.82 -6.35
C LEU A 216 -21.27 10.35 -5.44
N GLN A 217 -20.95 11.13 -4.40
CA GLN A 217 -19.91 10.79 -3.43
C GLN A 217 -20.20 9.44 -2.73
N MET A 218 -21.43 9.23 -2.27
CA MET A 218 -21.84 8.00 -1.60
C MET A 218 -21.77 6.78 -2.52
N TYR A 219 -22.16 6.95 -3.79
CA TYR A 219 -22.04 5.91 -4.81
C TYR A 219 -20.58 5.48 -5.00
N PHE A 220 -19.66 6.45 -5.20
CA PHE A 220 -18.23 6.16 -5.37
C PHE A 220 -17.60 5.48 -4.15
N TYR A 221 -17.99 5.86 -2.93
CA TYR A 221 -17.53 5.17 -1.73
C TYR A 221 -18.02 3.73 -1.69
N THR A 222 -19.31 3.53 -1.91
CA THR A 222 -19.91 2.20 -1.84
C THR A 222 -19.27 1.25 -2.84
N ASP A 223 -19.13 1.68 -4.09
CA ASP A 223 -18.48 0.90 -5.15
C ASP A 223 -17.05 0.49 -4.77
N LYS A 224 -16.23 1.46 -4.33
CA LYS A 224 -14.84 1.18 -3.94
C LYS A 224 -14.71 0.28 -2.72
N PHE A 225 -15.57 0.45 -1.72
CA PHE A 225 -15.55 -0.42 -0.54
C PHE A 225 -16.02 -1.84 -0.87
N ILE A 226 -16.98 -2.00 -1.76
CA ILE A 226 -17.40 -3.33 -2.23
C ILE A 226 -16.25 -4.00 -2.99
N SER A 227 -15.60 -3.31 -3.93
CA SER A 227 -14.41 -3.86 -4.61
C SER A 227 -13.32 -4.29 -3.63
N LEU A 228 -13.03 -3.45 -2.63
CA LEU A 228 -12.03 -3.76 -1.60
C LEU A 228 -12.36 -5.03 -0.81
N LEU A 229 -13.63 -5.23 -0.44
CA LEU A 229 -14.05 -6.40 0.33
C LEU A 229 -13.93 -7.67 -0.50
N LEU A 230 -14.35 -7.62 -1.77
CA LEU A 230 -14.21 -8.73 -2.70
C LEU A 230 -12.73 -9.10 -2.91
N ASP A 231 -11.88 -8.11 -3.15
CA ASP A 231 -10.44 -8.32 -3.34
C ASP A 231 -9.79 -8.96 -2.11
N LYS A 232 -10.18 -8.52 -0.90
CA LYS A 232 -9.67 -9.10 0.36
C LYS A 232 -10.12 -10.53 0.59
N GLU A 233 -11.37 -10.86 0.27
CA GLU A 233 -11.87 -12.24 0.39
C GLU A 233 -11.08 -13.17 -0.54
N ILE A 234 -10.81 -12.71 -1.76
CA ILE A 234 -10.06 -13.48 -2.76
C ILE A 234 -8.62 -13.69 -2.31
N ILE A 235 -7.93 -12.63 -1.85
CA ILE A 235 -6.58 -12.76 -1.30
C ILE A 235 -6.57 -13.78 -0.16
N PHE A 236 -7.51 -13.67 0.79
CA PHE A 236 -7.55 -14.57 1.93
C PHE A 236 -7.75 -16.03 1.51
N ARG A 237 -8.65 -16.27 0.55
CA ARG A 237 -8.88 -17.60 -0.02
C ARG A 237 -7.62 -18.17 -0.66
N GLU A 238 -6.91 -17.36 -1.44
CA GLU A 238 -5.71 -17.81 -2.14
C GLU A 238 -4.54 -18.03 -1.17
N VAL A 239 -4.32 -17.15 -0.21
CA VAL A 239 -3.30 -17.32 0.84
C VAL A 239 -3.57 -18.60 1.64
N GLN A 240 -4.82 -18.89 1.99
CA GLN A 240 -5.18 -20.12 2.68
C GLN A 240 -4.88 -21.35 1.79
N HIS A 241 -5.18 -21.27 0.50
CA HIS A 241 -4.87 -22.35 -0.45
C HIS A 241 -3.35 -22.59 -0.58
N GLU A 242 -2.55 -21.52 -0.68
CA GLU A 242 -1.09 -21.62 -0.69
C GLU A 242 -0.56 -22.24 0.61
N TYR A 243 -1.12 -21.84 1.74
CA TYR A 243 -0.74 -22.37 3.04
C TYR A 243 -1.05 -23.88 3.14
N ASP A 244 -2.26 -24.27 2.76
CA ASP A 244 -2.70 -25.66 2.80
C ASP A 244 -1.87 -26.56 1.89
N THR A 245 -1.50 -26.07 0.71
CA THR A 245 -0.68 -26.82 -0.26
C THR A 245 0.79 -26.93 0.15
N LYS A 246 1.37 -25.86 0.72
CA LYS A 246 2.79 -25.83 1.13
C LYS A 246 3.04 -26.52 2.46
N PHE A 247 2.22 -26.24 3.48
CA PHE A 247 2.50 -26.60 4.86
C PHE A 247 1.61 -27.71 5.41
N VAL A 248 0.33 -27.76 5.01
CA VAL A 248 -0.62 -28.73 5.59
C VAL A 248 -0.60 -30.06 4.84
N LYS A 249 -0.62 -30.02 3.51
CA LYS A 249 -0.62 -31.20 2.63
C LYS A 249 0.55 -31.12 1.66
N PRO A 250 1.81 -31.10 2.15
CA PRO A 250 2.95 -31.16 1.26
C PRO A 250 2.84 -32.43 0.41
N SER A 251 3.05 -32.31 -0.90
CA SER A 251 3.03 -33.47 -1.80
C SER A 251 4.08 -34.48 -1.34
N ILE A 252 3.63 -35.51 -0.63
CA ILE A 252 4.46 -36.60 -0.08
C ILE A 252 5.12 -37.38 -1.22
N PHE A 253 4.57 -37.27 -2.43
CA PHE A 253 5.04 -37.90 -3.66
C PHE A 253 5.84 -36.92 -4.53
N ARG A 254 6.82 -36.22 -3.96
CA ARG A 254 7.89 -35.67 -4.81
C ARG A 254 8.67 -36.88 -5.32
N GLN A 255 8.51 -37.22 -6.60
CA GLN A 255 9.29 -38.27 -7.24
C GLN A 255 10.77 -37.90 -7.11
N LYS A 256 11.43 -38.46 -6.10
CA LYS A 256 12.89 -38.42 -6.03
C LYS A 256 13.33 -39.25 -7.23
N LYS A 257 14.04 -38.63 -8.17
CA LYS A 257 14.77 -39.36 -9.19
C LYS A 257 15.70 -40.30 -8.42
N ASN A 258 15.41 -41.58 -8.43
CA ASN A 258 16.31 -42.58 -7.90
C ASN A 258 17.57 -42.47 -8.74
N PHE A 259 18.60 -41.83 -8.21
CA PHE A 259 19.94 -42.06 -8.72
C PHE A 259 20.23 -43.51 -8.36
N GLU A 260 20.04 -44.41 -9.32
CA GLU A 260 20.51 -45.77 -9.20
C GLU A 260 22.01 -45.66 -8.97
N ILE A 261 22.43 -45.92 -7.73
CA ILE A 261 23.83 -46.11 -7.38
C ILE A 261 24.18 -47.44 -8.03
N GLN A 262 24.58 -47.39 -9.30
CA GLN A 262 25.23 -48.50 -9.95
C GLN A 262 26.49 -48.76 -9.12
N SER A 263 26.52 -49.87 -8.39
CA SER A 263 27.69 -50.28 -7.64
C SER A 263 28.82 -50.52 -8.64
N THR A 264 29.65 -49.50 -8.84
CA THR A 264 30.89 -49.66 -9.58
C THR A 264 31.75 -50.68 -8.83
N PRO A 265 32.35 -51.67 -9.53
CA PRO A 265 33.25 -52.63 -8.90
C PRO A 265 34.33 -51.88 -8.10
N GLN A 266 34.77 -52.43 -6.97
CA GLN A 266 35.70 -51.77 -6.04
C GLN A 266 36.99 -51.25 -6.72
N GLU A 267 37.37 -51.82 -7.86
CA GLU A 267 38.50 -51.37 -8.68
C GLU A 267 38.31 -49.99 -9.32
N GLU A 268 37.08 -49.60 -9.68
CA GLU A 268 36.77 -48.27 -10.22
C GLU A 268 36.75 -47.22 -9.11
N ILE A 269 36.29 -47.57 -7.90
CA ILE A 269 36.29 -46.66 -6.74
C ILE A 269 37.72 -46.29 -6.34
N ILE A 270 38.65 -47.24 -6.36
CA ILE A 270 40.06 -46.98 -6.07
C ILE A 270 40.69 -46.08 -7.15
N LYS A 271 40.33 -46.27 -8.43
CA LYS A 271 40.76 -45.40 -9.52
C LYS A 271 40.18 -43.99 -9.42
N GLU A 272 38.94 -43.84 -8.96
CA GLU A 272 38.28 -42.55 -8.79
C GLU A 272 38.82 -41.79 -7.55
N LEU A 273 39.20 -42.51 -6.48
CA LEU A 273 39.85 -41.94 -5.29
C LEU A 273 41.31 -41.54 -5.53
N LEU A 274 42.01 -42.24 -6.43
CA LEU A 274 43.38 -41.89 -6.86
C LEU A 274 43.40 -40.80 -7.94
N ARG A 275 42.26 -40.48 -8.55
CA ARG A 275 42.15 -39.32 -9.42
C ARG A 275 42.29 -38.07 -8.54
N PRO A 276 43.24 -37.15 -8.80
CA PRO A 276 43.28 -35.89 -8.08
C PRO A 276 41.93 -35.22 -8.28
N ARG A 277 41.20 -35.02 -7.17
CA ARG A 277 39.93 -34.31 -7.13
C ARG A 277 40.22 -32.92 -7.71
N LEU A 278 39.92 -32.70 -8.98
CA LEU A 278 39.79 -31.34 -9.48
C LEU A 278 38.70 -30.75 -8.60
N VAL A 279 39.10 -29.81 -7.75
CA VAL A 279 38.17 -29.01 -6.98
C VAL A 279 37.29 -28.36 -8.02
N GLU A 280 36.10 -28.93 -8.25
CA GLU A 280 35.01 -28.18 -8.84
C GLU A 280 34.72 -27.08 -7.83
N GLU A 281 35.44 -25.98 -8.03
CA GLU A 281 35.06 -24.68 -7.53
C GLU A 281 33.58 -24.57 -7.87
N ARG A 282 32.72 -24.60 -6.84
CA ARG A 282 31.32 -24.25 -6.99
C ARG A 282 31.36 -22.87 -7.63
N ARG A 283 31.18 -22.82 -8.95
CA ARG A 283 30.92 -21.58 -9.66
C ARG A 283 29.59 -21.12 -9.11
N TYR A 284 29.66 -20.28 -8.07
CA TYR A 284 28.66 -19.24 -7.90
C TYR A 284 28.54 -18.62 -9.27
N GLY A 285 27.37 -18.79 -9.89
CA GLY A 285 27.05 -18.14 -11.15
C GLY A 285 27.35 -16.66 -10.92
N LYS A 286 28.45 -16.20 -11.50
CA LYS A 286 28.81 -14.80 -11.46
C LYS A 286 27.67 -14.10 -12.20
N PHE A 287 26.88 -13.32 -11.47
CA PHE A 287 25.84 -12.52 -12.09
C PHE A 287 26.50 -11.70 -13.20
N ASP A 288 26.05 -11.91 -14.44
CA ASP A 288 26.42 -11.06 -15.55
C ASP A 288 25.75 -9.71 -15.28
N ASN A 289 26.54 -8.76 -14.76
CA ASN A 289 26.07 -7.42 -14.49
C ASN A 289 25.61 -6.80 -15.82
N PRO A 290 24.30 -6.50 -16.01
CA PRO A 290 23.81 -5.91 -17.25
C PRO A 290 24.36 -4.49 -17.50
N TRP A 291 25.06 -3.91 -16.52
CA TRP A 291 25.72 -2.61 -16.56
C TRP A 291 27.25 -2.69 -16.58
N ALA A 292 27.83 -3.90 -16.64
CA ALA A 292 29.26 -4.07 -16.86
C ALA A 292 29.54 -4.07 -18.37
N SER A 293 29.75 -2.87 -18.91
CA SER A 293 30.44 -2.66 -20.19
C SER A 293 31.95 -2.76 -20.00
#